data_AF-A0A1H9VHS3-F1
#
_entry.id   AF-A0A1H9VHS3-F1
#
_cell.length_a   1.000
_cell.length_b   1.000
_cell.length_c   1.000
_cell.angle_alpha   90.00
_cell.angle_beta   90.00
_cell.angle_gamma   90.00
#
_symmetry.space_group_name_H-M   'P 1'
#
loop_
_entity.id
_entity.type
_entity.pdbx_description
1 polymer ?
#
loop_
_entity_poly.entity_id
_entity_poly.type
_entity_poly.pdbx_seq_one_letter_code
_entity_poly.pdbx_strand_id
1 'polypeptide(L)'
;MPDRYVARDSAELVGVRVTATTVAGTAVNPTGYTVTVAVVPESTVTPTSGDYKVATWQTGARGTFAVLLVGPGSSVGTLAPGNYKLWAKVSASPETPVVKSPDRLVIY
;
A
#
# COMPACT_ATOMS: atom_id res chain seq x y z
N MET A 1 -6.64 -15.40 -2.86
CA MET A 1 -6.35 -13.98 -2.58
C MET A 1 -7.63 -13.21 -2.88
N PRO A 2 -8.18 -12.44 -1.94
CA PRO A 2 -9.38 -11.65 -2.23
C PRO A 2 -9.02 -10.49 -3.17
N ASP A 3 -9.84 -10.28 -4.19
CA ASP A 3 -9.75 -9.15 -5.10
C ASP A 3 -10.48 -7.95 -4.51
N ARG A 4 -9.88 -6.76 -4.62
CA ARG A 4 -10.54 -5.50 -4.32
C ARG A 4 -10.84 -4.76 -5.62
N TYR A 5 -12.11 -4.44 -5.84
CA TYR A 5 -12.58 -3.74 -7.04
C TYR A 5 -12.71 -2.24 -6.76
N VAL A 6 -12.20 -1.41 -7.67
CA VAL A 6 -12.31 0.06 -7.62
C VAL A 6 -12.72 0.56 -8.99
N ALA A 7 -13.77 1.39 -9.06
CA ALA A 7 -14.19 2.00 -10.30
C ALA A 7 -13.17 3.06 -10.75
N ARG A 8 -12.82 3.09 -12.05
CA ARG A 8 -11.78 4.01 -12.58
C ARG A 8 -12.03 5.50 -12.27
N ASP A 9 -13.30 5.90 -12.23
CA ASP A 9 -13.73 7.30 -12.04
C ASP A 9 -14.01 7.63 -10.57
N SER A 10 -13.73 6.69 -9.66
CA SER A 10 -13.93 6.82 -8.21
C SER A 10 -12.59 7.05 -7.49
N ALA A 11 -12.63 7.89 -6.45
CA ALA A 11 -11.51 8.06 -5.54
C ALA A 11 -11.68 7.12 -4.34
N GLU A 12 -10.85 6.09 -4.23
CA GLU A 12 -10.96 5.07 -3.19
C GLU A 12 -9.70 4.90 -2.35
N LEU A 13 -9.90 4.71 -1.04
CA LEU A 13 -8.83 4.38 -0.10
C LEU A 13 -8.48 2.91 -0.23
N VAL A 14 -7.29 2.63 -0.77
CA VAL A 14 -6.71 1.30 -0.85
C VAL A 14 -5.52 1.19 0.10
N GLY A 15 -5.19 0.00 0.59
CA GLY A 15 -4.09 -0.12 1.53
C GLY A 15 -3.50 -1.51 1.66
N VAL A 16 -2.30 -1.52 2.24
CA VAL A 16 -1.51 -2.72 2.54
C VAL A 16 -1.53 -2.93 4.04
N ARG A 17 -1.90 -4.13 4.49
CA ARG A 17 -1.79 -4.49 5.90
C ARG A 17 -0.31 -4.59 6.28
N VAL A 18 0.08 -3.92 7.36
CA VAL A 18 1.45 -3.97 7.87
C VAL A 18 1.44 -4.51 9.29
N THR A 19 2.27 -5.52 9.54
CA THR A 19 2.59 -6.01 10.88
C THR A 19 4.07 -5.84 11.09
N ALA A 20 4.47 -5.23 12.20
CA ALA A 20 5.86 -5.06 12.57
C ALA A 20 6.16 -5.87 13.82
N THR A 21 7.29 -6.56 13.83
CA THR A 21 7.78 -7.33 14.96
C THR A 21 9.27 -7.09 15.15
N THR A 22 9.74 -7.05 16.39
CA THR A 22 11.18 -7.08 16.68
C THR A 22 11.80 -8.42 16.26
N VAL A 23 13.13 -8.49 16.22
CA VAL A 23 13.87 -9.76 16.01
C VAL A 23 13.53 -10.83 17.05
N ALA A 24 13.07 -10.43 18.23
CA ALA A 24 12.59 -11.32 19.29
C ALA A 24 11.10 -11.70 19.15
N GLY A 25 10.44 -11.31 18.05
CA GLY A 25 9.04 -11.64 17.78
C GLY A 25 8.02 -10.76 18.52
N THR A 26 8.45 -9.70 19.20
CA THR A 26 7.53 -8.78 19.90
C THR A 26 6.84 -7.87 18.91
N ALA A 27 5.51 -7.79 18.93
CA ALA A 27 4.77 -6.87 18.06
C ALA A 27 5.11 -5.41 18.37
N VAL A 28 5.34 -4.63 17.33
CA VAL A 28 5.64 -3.19 17.40
C VAL A 28 4.57 -2.43 16.63
N ASN A 29 4.21 -1.25 17.11
CA ASN A 29 3.31 -0.36 16.39
C ASN A 29 4.06 0.35 15.25
N PRO A 30 3.72 0.12 13.97
CA PRO A 30 4.40 0.74 12.85
C PRO A 30 3.98 2.21 12.61
N THR A 31 2.95 2.73 13.29
CA THR A 31 2.39 4.05 12.99
C THR A 31 3.30 5.23 13.34
N GLY A 32 4.39 4.99 14.07
CA GLY A 32 5.42 6.00 14.37
C GLY A 32 6.39 6.26 13.22
N TYR A 33 6.36 5.43 12.17
CA TYR A 33 7.26 5.54 11.01
C TYR A 33 6.59 6.21 9.83
N THR A 34 7.37 6.85 8.95
CA THR A 34 6.85 7.32 7.67
C THR A 34 6.61 6.14 6.74
N VAL A 35 5.54 6.21 5.94
CA VAL A 35 5.18 5.14 5.02
C VAL A 35 4.85 5.70 3.64
N THR A 36 5.29 4.97 2.62
CA THR A 36 4.93 5.21 1.23
C THR A 36 4.35 3.93 0.66
N VAL A 37 3.42 4.07 -0.29
CA VAL A 37 2.82 2.93 -0.98
C VAL A 37 2.90 3.13 -2.48
N ALA A 38 3.23 2.06 -3.20
CA ALA A 38 3.24 2.02 -4.66
C ALA A 38 2.06 1.17 -5.14
N VAL A 39 1.36 1.66 -6.17
CA VAL A 39 0.32 0.94 -6.90
C VAL A 39 0.81 0.74 -8.32
N VAL A 40 1.15 -0.50 -8.67
CA VAL A 40 1.79 -0.82 -9.96
C VAL A 40 1.03 -1.95 -10.67
N PRO A 41 1.09 -2.03 -12.01
CA PRO A 41 0.51 -3.14 -12.75
C PRO A 41 0.97 -4.50 -12.20
N GLU A 42 0.09 -5.51 -12.28
CA GLU A 42 0.40 -6.87 -11.82
C GLU A 42 1.64 -7.46 -12.51
N SER A 43 1.90 -7.08 -13.76
CA SER A 43 3.05 -7.48 -14.57
C SER A 43 4.39 -6.86 -14.13
N THR A 44 4.38 -5.75 -13.40
CA THR A 44 5.60 -5.16 -12.84
C THR A 44 6.22 -6.18 -11.88
N VAL A 45 7.54 -6.37 -11.82
CA VAL A 45 8.15 -7.28 -10.83
C VAL A 45 8.31 -6.57 -9.48
N THR A 46 8.96 -5.41 -9.49
CA THR A 46 9.24 -4.59 -8.30
C THR A 46 9.02 -3.12 -8.62
N PRO A 47 8.40 -2.32 -7.73
CA PRO A 47 8.27 -0.89 -7.93
C PRO A 47 9.62 -0.17 -7.81
N THR A 48 9.81 0.85 -8.64
CA THR A 48 10.93 1.79 -8.60
C THR A 48 10.66 2.95 -7.64
N SER A 49 11.65 3.81 -7.40
CA SER A 49 11.50 4.93 -6.44
C SER A 49 10.37 5.90 -6.79
N GLY A 50 10.13 6.16 -8.08
CA GLY A 50 9.07 7.09 -8.54
C GLY A 50 7.64 6.59 -8.33
N ASP A 51 7.47 5.28 -8.14
CA ASP A 51 6.16 4.64 -7.96
C ASP A 51 5.60 4.84 -6.55
N TYR A 52 6.46 5.06 -5.56
CA TYR A 52 6.06 5.20 -4.16
C TYR A 52 5.49 6.59 -3.89
N LYS A 53 4.22 6.63 -3.47
CA LYS A 53 3.54 7.86 -3.05
C LYS A 53 3.37 7.88 -1.53
N VAL A 54 3.31 9.08 -0.94
CA VAL A 54 3.06 9.25 0.50
C VAL A 54 1.74 8.59 0.86
N ALA A 55 1.78 7.77 1.91
CA ALA A 55 0.63 7.06 2.44
C ALA A 55 0.40 7.45 3.91
N THR A 56 -0.78 7.17 4.43
CA THR A 56 -1.13 7.41 5.83
C THR A 56 -1.42 6.09 6.53
N TRP A 57 -1.28 6.08 7.85
CA TRP A 57 -1.65 4.93 8.65
C TRP A 57 -3.13 4.97 9.03
N GLN A 58 -3.82 3.85 8.88
CA GLN A 58 -5.16 3.64 9.41
C GLN A 58 -5.16 2.38 10.29
N THR A 59 -5.53 2.54 11.55
CA THR A 59 -5.64 1.43 12.51
C THR A 59 -7.10 1.20 12.84
N GLY A 60 -7.53 -0.06 12.82
CA GLY A 60 -8.87 -0.47 13.22
C GLY A 60 -8.91 -1.92 13.68
N ALA A 61 -10.11 -2.47 13.86
CA ALA A 61 -10.31 -3.84 14.36
C ALA A 61 -9.64 -4.93 13.50
N ARG A 62 -9.33 -4.62 12.23
CA ARG A 62 -8.68 -5.55 11.29
C ARG A 62 -7.15 -5.41 11.25
N GLY A 63 -6.58 -4.52 12.05
CA GLY A 63 -5.15 -4.23 12.14
C GLY A 63 -4.77 -2.85 11.60
N THR A 64 -3.47 -2.66 11.38
CA THR A 64 -2.89 -1.42 10.88
C THR A 64 -2.59 -1.54 9.39
N PHE A 65 -3.03 -0.54 8.63
CA PHE A 65 -2.90 -0.47 7.18
C PHE A 65 -2.17 0.81 6.77
N ALA A 66 -1.25 0.70 5.82
CA ALA A 66 -0.75 1.83 5.07
C ALA A 66 -1.70 2.08 3.91
N VAL A 67 -2.44 3.20 3.95
CA VAL A 67 -3.49 3.53 2.99
C VAL A 67 -3.11 4.74 2.16
N LEU A 68 -3.58 4.76 0.91
CA LEU A 68 -3.55 5.93 0.06
C LEU A 68 -4.84 6.02 -0.76
N LEU A 69 -5.11 7.21 -1.29
CA LEU A 69 -6.19 7.43 -2.25
C LEU A 69 -5.70 7.07 -3.66
N VAL A 70 -6.51 6.32 -4.40
CA VAL A 70 -6.31 6.03 -5.83
C VAL A 70 -7.49 6.60 -6.60
N GLY A 71 -7.26 7.11 -7.81
CA GLY A 71 -8.28 7.70 -8.68
C GLY A 71 -8.07 9.20 -8.93
N PRO A 72 -9.02 9.86 -9.62
CA PRO A 72 -8.94 11.27 -9.97
C PRO A 72 -8.62 12.17 -8.76
N GLY A 73 -7.70 13.11 -8.92
CA GLY A 73 -7.29 14.05 -7.86
C GLY A 73 -6.37 13.48 -6.78
N SER A 74 -6.02 12.18 -6.84
CA SER A 74 -5.02 11.57 -5.95
C SER A 74 -3.59 11.73 -6.49
N SER A 75 -2.59 11.48 -5.64
CA SER A 75 -1.17 11.46 -6.03
C SER A 75 -0.79 10.26 -6.92
N VAL A 76 -1.64 9.23 -6.99
CA VAL A 76 -1.52 8.12 -7.94
C VAL A 76 -2.22 8.44 -9.26
N GLY A 77 -3.24 9.29 -9.23
CA GLY A 77 -4.05 9.63 -10.39
C GLY A 77 -5.00 8.50 -10.79
N THR A 78 -5.58 8.64 -11.99
CA THR A 78 -6.48 7.66 -12.58
C THR A 78 -5.69 6.50 -13.18
N LEU A 79 -6.05 5.28 -12.82
CA LEU A 79 -5.48 4.05 -13.37
C LEU A 79 -6.33 3.55 -14.55
N ALA A 80 -5.69 2.95 -15.55
CA ALA A 80 -6.41 2.27 -16.61
C ALA A 80 -7.08 0.99 -16.06
N PRO A 81 -8.17 0.50 -16.67
CA PRO A 81 -8.73 -0.80 -16.31
C PRO A 81 -7.68 -1.91 -16.38
N GLY A 82 -7.63 -2.75 -15.35
CA GLY A 82 -6.62 -3.80 -15.22
C GLY A 82 -6.33 -4.22 -13.80
N ASN A 83 -5.37 -5.12 -13.67
CA ASN A 83 -4.94 -5.70 -12.40
C ASN A 83 -3.68 -5.00 -11.88
N TYR A 84 -3.71 -4.68 -10.59
CA TYR A 84 -2.67 -3.95 -9.89
C TYR A 84 -2.29 -4.65 -8.59
N LYS A 85 -1.05 -4.42 -8.18
CA LYS A 85 -0.52 -4.85 -6.88
C LYS A 85 -0.03 -3.66 -6.08
N LEU A 86 -0.13 -3.79 -4.77
CA LEU A 86 0.28 -2.76 -3.83
C LEU A 86 1.53 -3.18 -3.07
N TRP A 87 2.39 -2.21 -2.79
CA TRP A 87 3.60 -2.38 -2.01
C TRP A 87 3.72 -1.25 -0.99
N ALA A 88 3.94 -1.56 0.27
CA ALA A 88 4.27 -0.59 1.31
C ALA A 88 5.78 -0.56 1.54
N LYS A 89 6.32 0.64 1.72
CA LYS A 89 7.70 0.88 2.13
C LYS A 89 7.67 1.75 3.38
N VAL A 90 8.22 1.22 4.48
CA VAL A 90 8.23 1.89 5.79
C VAL A 90 9.65 2.37 6.07
N SER A 91 9.82 3.63 6.45
CA SER A 91 11.13 4.18 6.80
C SER A 91 11.37 4.06 8.29
N ALA A 92 12.16 3.07 8.71
CA ALA A 92 12.41 2.74 10.11
C ALA A 92 13.92 2.62 10.34
N SER A 93 14.58 3.75 10.61
CA SER A 93 16.05 3.82 10.73
C SER A 93 16.62 2.74 11.66
N PRO A 94 17.68 1.99 11.23
CA PRO A 94 18.45 2.17 9.99
C PRO A 94 17.86 1.48 8.75
N GLU A 95 16.73 0.79 8.88
CA GLU A 95 16.14 -0.06 7.85
C GLU A 95 15.04 0.65 7.04
N THR A 96 14.73 0.10 5.87
CA THR A 96 13.60 0.54 5.07
C THR A 96 12.88 -0.67 4.48
N PRO A 97 12.14 -1.42 5.31
CA PRO A 97 11.46 -2.62 4.87
C PRO A 97 10.41 -2.33 3.78
N VAL A 98 10.31 -3.26 2.84
CA VAL A 98 9.36 -3.23 1.72
C VAL A 98 8.47 -4.48 1.80
N VAL A 99 7.15 -4.28 1.87
CA VAL A 99 6.15 -5.33 2.05
C VAL A 99 5.15 -5.29 0.90
N LYS A 100 4.98 -6.42 0.20
CA LYS A 100 3.95 -6.57 -0.83
C LYS A 100 2.61 -6.93 -0.18
N SER A 101 1.52 -6.31 -0.65
CA SER A 101 0.17 -6.72 -0.27
C SER A 101 -0.14 -8.14 -0.77
N PRO A 102 -0.79 -8.99 0.04
CA PRO A 102 -1.31 -10.27 -0.43
C PRO A 102 -2.55 -10.12 -1.34
N ASP A 103 -3.21 -8.97 -1.27
CA ASP A 103 -4.44 -8.68 -2.01
C ASP A 103 -4.13 -7.99 -3.35
N ARG A 104 -4.98 -8.27 -4.35
CA ARG A 104 -4.93 -7.66 -5.68
C ARG A 104 -5.97 -6.56 -5.81
N LEU A 105 -5.62 -5.49 -6.52
CA LEU A 105 -6.51 -4.40 -6.86
C LEU A 105 -6.94 -4.53 -8.32
N VAL A 106 -8.24 -4.48 -8.58
CA VAL A 106 -8.83 -4.58 -9.92
C VAL A 106 -9.53 -3.26 -10.23
N ILE A 107 -9.08 -2.60 -11.30
CA ILE A 107 -9.70 -1.38 -11.83
C ILE A 107 -10.62 -1.78 -12.99
N TYR A 108 -11.87 -1.31 -12.96
CA TYR A 108 -12.89 -1.56 -13.98
C TYR A 108 -13.56 -0.28 -14.48
#